data_AF-A0AAD8E9Q4-F1
#
_entry.id   AF-A0AAD8E9Q4-F1
#
_cell.length_a   1.000
_cell.length_b   1.000
_cell.length_c   1.000
_cell.angle_alpha   90.00
_cell.angle_beta   90.00
_cell.angle_gamma   90.00
#
_symmetry.space_group_name_H-M   'P 1'
#
loop_
_entity.id
_entity.type
_entity.pdbx_description
1 polymer ?
#
loop_
_entity_poly.entity_id
_entity_poly.type
_entity_poly.pdbx_seq_one_letter_code
_entity_poly.pdbx_strand_id
1 'polypeptide(L)'
;SVEELPSPNSDSEAGDKEKHQKSKIPRRRFPWTNETRSLLCEVVRIKIQCLELAKPRKESADLYIKNFLETEVKPLWQPGWMKVTTLLRESREVHANAT
;
A
#
# COMPACT_ATOMS: atom_id res chain seq x y z
N SER A 1 52.66 17.11 3.02
CA SER A 1 52.72 15.69 3.42
C SER A 1 52.01 15.57 4.74
N VAL A 2 50.69 15.38 4.70
CA VAL A 2 49.98 14.10 4.85
C VAL A 2 50.33 13.40 6.16
N GLU A 3 49.50 13.60 7.17
CA GLU A 3 49.34 12.62 8.23
C GLU A 3 47.85 12.27 8.27
N GLU A 4 47.55 11.16 7.63
CA GLU A 4 46.25 10.53 7.48
C GLU A 4 45.98 9.73 8.76
N LEU A 5 44.84 9.98 9.41
CA LEU A 5 44.35 9.16 10.51
C LEU A 5 43.62 7.94 9.92
N PRO A 6 44.07 6.69 10.14
CA PRO A 6 43.25 5.52 9.85
C PRO A 6 42.18 5.38 10.94
N SER A 7 40.92 5.53 10.54
CA SER A 7 39.78 5.17 11.41
C SER A 7 39.70 3.64 11.57
N PRO A 8 39.47 3.13 12.78
CA PRO A 8 39.43 1.69 13.03
C PRO A 8 38.08 1.10 12.60
N ASN A 9 38.17 -0.05 11.92
CA ASN A 9 37.16 -1.10 11.75
C ASN A 9 35.70 -0.76 12.07
N SER A 10 34.86 -0.76 11.04
CA SER A 10 33.53 -1.35 11.16
C SER A 10 33.51 -2.63 10.33
N ASP A 11 33.89 -3.71 11.02
CA ASP A 11 33.45 -5.07 10.76
C ASP A 11 31.92 -5.11 10.61
N SER A 12 31.45 -5.73 9.54
CA SER A 12 30.40 -6.77 9.58
C SER A 12 29.92 -7.04 8.17
N GLU A 13 30.51 -8.10 7.63
CA GLU A 13 29.99 -8.94 6.57
C GLU A 13 28.52 -9.35 6.79
N ALA A 14 27.90 -9.81 5.70
CA ALA A 14 26.70 -10.65 5.70
C ALA A 14 25.36 -9.97 6.05
N GLY A 15 24.92 -9.08 5.16
CA GLY A 15 23.49 -8.80 4.94
C GLY A 15 22.83 -9.95 4.18
N ASP A 16 22.74 -11.08 4.87
CA ASP A 16 21.92 -12.26 4.64
C ASP A 16 20.82 -12.11 3.55
N LYS A 17 21.05 -12.76 2.40
CA LYS A 17 20.01 -13.08 1.43
C LYS A 17 19.34 -14.40 1.83
N GLU A 18 18.78 -14.50 3.04
CA GLU A 18 17.84 -15.56 3.36
C GLU A 18 16.64 -15.42 2.44
N LYS A 19 16.68 -16.24 1.39
CA LYS A 19 15.52 -16.76 0.70
C LYS A 19 14.60 -17.31 1.78
N HIS A 20 13.72 -16.45 2.30
CA HIS A 20 12.72 -16.81 3.28
C HIS A 20 11.96 -18.00 2.72
N GLN A 21 12.29 -19.19 3.22
CA GLN A 21 11.43 -20.36 3.12
C GLN A 21 10.08 -19.86 3.62
N LYS A 22 9.12 -19.71 2.69
CA LYS A 22 7.78 -19.22 2.99
C LYS A 22 7.20 -20.19 4.00
N SER A 23 7.35 -19.83 5.27
CA SER A 23 6.81 -20.57 6.38
C SER A 23 5.33 -20.74 6.08
N LYS A 24 4.84 -21.97 6.25
CA LYS A 24 3.45 -22.37 5.97
C LYS A 24 2.47 -21.73 6.97
N ILE A 25 2.76 -20.52 7.43
CA ILE A 25 1.90 -19.74 8.31
C ILE A 25 0.63 -19.44 7.51
N PRO A 26 -0.55 -19.81 8.01
CA PRO A 26 -1.82 -19.47 7.37
C PRO A 26 -1.85 -17.97 7.08
N ARG A 27 -1.96 -17.61 5.80
CA ARG A 27 -1.98 -16.21 5.40
C ARG A 27 -3.23 -15.57 5.97
N ARG A 28 -3.04 -14.55 6.80
CA ARG A 28 -4.13 -13.72 7.31
C ARG A 28 -4.86 -13.11 6.12
N ARG A 29 -6.17 -13.32 6.08
CA ARG A 29 -7.06 -12.82 5.03
C ARG A 29 -8.23 -12.17 5.73
N PHE A 30 -8.50 -10.92 5.36
CA PHE A 30 -9.71 -10.25 5.79
C PHE A 30 -10.93 -10.92 5.12
N PRO A 31 -11.94 -11.36 5.89
CA PRO A 31 -13.16 -11.93 5.34
C PRO A 31 -14.04 -10.80 4.77
N TRP A 32 -14.06 -10.67 3.44
CA TRP A 32 -14.90 -9.68 2.77
C TRP A 32 -16.37 -10.07 2.77
N THR A 33 -17.20 -9.29 3.46
CA THR A 33 -18.66 -9.37 3.40
C THR A 33 -19.19 -8.40 2.33
N ASN A 34 -20.45 -8.59 1.92
CA ASN A 34 -21.12 -7.64 1.00
C ASN A 34 -21.18 -6.24 1.60
N GLU A 35 -21.42 -6.14 2.90
CA GLU A 35 -21.43 -4.89 3.65
C GLU A 35 -20.06 -4.18 3.59
N THR A 36 -18.96 -4.87 3.92
CA THR A 36 -17.64 -4.22 3.89
C THR A 36 -17.20 -3.83 2.49
N ARG A 37 -17.55 -4.62 1.45
CA ARG A 37 -17.32 -4.22 0.06
C ARG A 37 -18.11 -2.97 -0.30
N SER A 38 -19.39 -2.92 0.07
CA SER A 38 -20.25 -1.77 -0.19
C SER A 38 -19.68 -0.50 0.48
N LEU A 39 -19.26 -0.60 1.74
CA LEU A 39 -18.62 0.51 2.47
C LEU A 39 -17.32 0.96 1.80
N LEU A 40 -16.47 0.03 1.36
CA LEU A 40 -15.24 0.37 0.64
C LEU A 40 -15.54 1.10 -0.68
N CYS A 41 -16.50 0.58 -1.45
CA CYS A 41 -16.96 1.20 -2.69
C CYS A 41 -17.51 2.61 -2.45
N GLU A 42 -18.31 2.81 -1.40
CA GLU A 42 -18.87 4.09 -0.99
C GLU A 42 -17.77 5.12 -0.72
N VAL A 43 -16.81 4.76 0.13
CA VAL A 43 -15.71 5.63 0.51
C VAL A 43 -14.84 6.00 -0.70
N VAL A 44 -14.53 5.04 -1.58
CA VAL A 44 -13.77 5.30 -2.82
C VAL A 44 -14.54 6.24 -3.75
N ARG A 45 -15.86 6.06 -3.88
CA ARG A 45 -16.70 6.92 -4.72
C ARG A 45 -16.70 8.37 -4.23
N ILE A 46 -16.90 8.56 -2.93
CA ILE A 46 -16.86 9.89 -2.32
C ILE A 46 -15.49 10.53 -2.55
N LYS A 47 -14.40 9.77 -2.38
CA LYS A 47 -13.04 10.28 -2.60
C LYS A 47 -12.81 10.71 -4.05
N ILE A 48 -13.34 9.97 -5.03
CA ILE A 48 -13.31 10.36 -6.46
C ILE A 48 -14.13 11.62 -6.71
N GLN A 49 -15.32 11.73 -6.12
CA GLN A 49 -16.14 12.95 -6.24
C GLN A 49 -15.41 14.17 -5.66
N CYS A 50 -14.72 14.02 -4.53
CA CYS A 50 -13.88 15.08 -3.97
C CYS A 50 -12.74 15.47 -4.90
N LEU A 51 -12.12 14.51 -5.60
CA LEU A 51 -11.08 14.77 -6.59
C LEU A 51 -11.60 15.64 -7.75
N GLU A 52 -12.74 15.29 -8.32
CA GLU A 52 -13.36 16.02 -9.42
C GLU A 52 -13.69 17.47 -9.02
N LEU A 53 -14.21 17.66 -7.80
CA LEU A 53 -14.50 18.98 -7.25
C LEU A 53 -13.23 19.80 -6.98
N ALA A 54 -12.14 19.15 -6.57
CA ALA A 54 -10.88 19.81 -6.24
C ALA A 54 -10.06 20.27 -7.47
N LYS A 55 -10.43 19.85 -8.69
CA LYS A 55 -9.71 20.15 -9.95
C LYS A 55 -8.17 20.09 -9.82
N PRO A 56 -7.59 18.98 -9.36
CA PRO A 56 -6.17 18.91 -9.06
C PRO A 56 -5.31 19.06 -10.32
N ARG A 57 -4.23 19.82 -10.18
CA ARG A 57 -3.17 19.95 -11.19
C ARG A 57 -2.32 18.67 -11.16
N LYS A 58 -2.35 17.92 -12.26
CA LYS A 58 -1.31 16.97 -12.73
C LYS A 58 -1.26 15.54 -12.15
N GLU A 59 -1.96 15.18 -11.09
CA GLU A 59 -1.99 13.78 -10.62
C GLU A 59 -3.07 12.97 -11.35
N SER A 60 -2.73 11.75 -11.79
CA SER A 60 -3.74 10.83 -12.34
C SER A 60 -4.69 10.38 -11.23
N ALA A 61 -5.99 10.31 -11.54
CA ALA A 61 -7.01 9.84 -10.59
C ALA A 61 -6.64 8.47 -9.97
N ASP A 62 -6.04 7.59 -10.77
CA ASP A 62 -5.58 6.27 -10.35
C ASP A 62 -4.48 6.33 -9.28
N LEU A 63 -3.51 7.22 -9.46
CA LEU A 63 -2.43 7.40 -8.49
C LEU A 63 -2.97 7.98 -7.18
N TYR A 64 -3.91 8.91 -7.28
CA TYR A 64 -4.57 9.51 -6.13
C TYR A 64 -5.37 8.47 -5.33
N ILE A 65 -6.20 7.66 -5.99
CA ILE A 65 -6.96 6.58 -5.34
C ILE A 65 -6.00 5.57 -4.70
N LYS A 66 -4.95 5.17 -5.42
CA LYS A 66 -3.94 4.26 -4.89
C LYS A 66 -3.29 4.81 -3.62
N ASN A 67 -2.91 6.09 -3.62
CA ASN A 67 -2.32 6.75 -2.46
C ASN A 67 -3.30 6.77 -1.28
N PHE A 68 -4.54 7.19 -1.52
CA PHE A 68 -5.61 7.18 -0.50
C PHE A 68 -5.81 5.79 0.12
N LEU A 69 -5.86 4.74 -0.73
CA LEU A 69 -6.01 3.37 -0.25
C LEU A 69 -4.79 2.90 0.56
N GLU A 70 -3.58 3.35 0.23
CA GLU A 70 -2.35 3.01 0.94
C GLU A 70 -2.21 3.72 2.28
N THR A 71 -2.57 5.01 2.34
CA THR A 71 -2.28 5.88 3.48
C THR A 71 -3.43 6.04 4.46
N GLU A 72 -4.69 5.95 4.00
CA GLU A 72 -5.87 6.20 4.84
C GLU A 72 -6.68 4.92 5.07
N VAL A 73 -6.88 4.09 4.03
CA VAL A 73 -7.76 2.92 4.13
C VAL A 73 -7.01 1.68 4.64
N LYS A 74 -5.86 1.34 4.06
CA LYS A 74 -5.06 0.17 4.49
C LYS A 74 -4.71 0.16 5.99
N PRO A 75 -4.41 1.30 6.65
CA PRO A 75 -4.14 1.32 8.09
C PRO A 75 -5.31 0.93 8.99
N LEU A 76 -6.54 0.82 8.46
CA LEU A 76 -7.67 0.26 9.20
C LEU A 76 -7.46 -1.22 9.57
N TRP A 77 -6.51 -1.88 8.92
CA TRP A 77 -6.10 -3.25 9.22
C TRP A 77 -4.71 -3.32 9.83
N GLN A 78 -4.50 -4.34 10.65
CA GLN A 78 -3.17 -4.68 11.17
C GLN A 78 -2.19 -5.00 10.03
N PRO A 79 -0.88 -4.77 10.20
CA PRO A 79 0.13 -5.06 9.18
C PRO A 79 0.02 -6.49 8.62
N GLY A 80 0.08 -6.61 7.29
CA GLY A 80 0.01 -7.89 6.58
C GLY A 80 -1.39 -8.46 6.34
N TRP A 81 -2.45 -7.87 6.92
CA TRP A 81 -3.84 -8.28 6.65
C TRP A 81 -4.39 -7.73 5.33
N MET A 82 -3.94 -6.54 4.94
CA MET A 82 -4.46 -5.83 3.79
C MET A 82 -3.35 -5.37 2.85
N LYS A 83 -3.66 -5.38 1.55
CA LYS A 83 -2.80 -4.88 0.48
C LYS A 83 -3.61 -3.92 -0.37
N VAL A 84 -3.00 -2.86 -0.87
CA VAL A 84 -3.69 -1.93 -1.77
C VAL A 84 -4.16 -2.60 -3.06
N THR A 85 -3.45 -3.60 -3.57
CA THR A 85 -3.93 -4.42 -4.70
C THR A 85 -5.19 -5.22 -4.39
N THR A 86 -5.46 -5.53 -3.12
CA THR A 86 -6.73 -6.13 -2.69
C THR A 86 -7.82 -5.07 -2.61
N LEU A 87 -7.54 -3.92 -2.00
CA LEU A 87 -8.50 -2.81 -1.94
C LEU A 87 -8.93 -2.35 -3.35
N LEU A 88 -7.99 -2.19 -4.27
CA LEU A 88 -8.27 -1.88 -5.68
C LEU A 88 -9.07 -2.97 -6.39
N ARG A 89 -8.89 -4.25 -6.03
CA ARG A 89 -9.72 -5.32 -6.62
C ARG A 89 -11.15 -5.25 -6.11
N GLU A 90 -11.33 -5.01 -4.82
CA GLU A 90 -12.65 -5.01 -4.18
C GLU A 90 -13.45 -3.73 -4.47
N SER A 91 -12.79 -2.59 -4.72
CA SER A 91 -13.47 -1.35 -5.11
C SER A 91 -13.62 -1.17 -6.63
N ARG A 92 -13.28 -2.20 -7.43
CA ARG A 92 -13.19 -2.10 -8.91
C ARG A 92 -14.47 -1.60 -9.56
N GLU A 93 -15.63 -1.94 -9.02
CA GLU A 93 -16.93 -1.48 -9.52
C GLU A 93 -17.05 0.06 -9.58
N VAL A 94 -16.29 0.76 -8.74
CA VAL A 94 -16.35 2.22 -8.59
C VAL A 94 -15.22 2.94 -9.32
N HIS A 95 -14.11 2.27 -9.64
CA HIS A 95 -12.95 2.88 -10.33
C HIS A 95 -12.52 2.07 -11.56
N ALA A 96 -13.46 1.39 -12.23
CA ALA A 96 -13.24 0.45 -13.35
C ALA A 96 -12.49 1.02 -14.57
N ASN A 97 -12.05 2.27 -14.51
CA ASN A 97 -11.33 2.99 -15.54
C ASN A 97 -9.79 2.85 -15.38
N ALA A 98 -9.31 2.17 -14.34
CA ALA A 98 -7.88 2.09 -13.98
C ALA A 98 -7.24 0.71 -14.29
N THR A 99 -7.24 0.28 -15.54
CA THR A 99 -6.42 -0.87 -16.00
C THR A 99 -5.69 -0.51 -17.26
#